data_AF-A0A381VQT6-F1
#
_entry.id   AF-A0A381VQT6-F1
#
_cell.length_a   1.000
_cell.length_b   1.000
_cell.length_c   1.000
_cell.angle_alpha   90.00
_cell.angle_beta   90.00
_cell.angle_gamma   90.00
#
_symmetry.space_group_name_H-M   'P 1'
#
loop_
_entity.id
_entity.type
_entity.pdbx_description
1 polymer ?
#
loop_
_entity_poly.entity_id
_entity_poly.type
_entity_poly.pdbx_seq_one_letter_code
_entity_poly.pdbx_strand_id
1 'polypeptide(L)'
;MNELEENPVLEQVESTNDKEQDLDEGVDDSLDLSSDDDAYEPVNFYDRSKKPLDLPVKEEQDFIETLLNQLKLIDLNDSERIIAEEILWNLDERGYLATDLYVIADRFNKDGTEIESILRSVQRLEPLGIAARNIRECLLIQLEKDNESLAYDIIDAHFEDFANKRFEVIKKKMNCSGEQLAEAVNIISHLNPRPGEGTRFTKDEVVIPDLIVRKQGENWVIYTNDSGLPELRISPDYVAMMEEQETKKTEAQRFLKQRIYSANWFI
;
A
#
# COMPACT_ATOMS: atom_id res chain seq x y z
N MET A 1 -26.36 -4.39 -10.02
CA MET A 1 -25.64 -3.95 -11.24
C MET A 1 -26.51 -4.01 -12.49
N ASN A 2 -27.29 -5.07 -12.76
CA ASN A 2 -28.14 -5.11 -13.97
C ASN A 2 -29.12 -3.94 -14.13
N GLU A 3 -29.66 -3.37 -13.05
CA GLU A 3 -30.60 -2.24 -13.18
C GLU A 3 -29.98 -0.92 -13.63
N LEU A 4 -28.70 -0.67 -13.30
CA LEU A 4 -27.96 0.49 -13.81
C LEU A 4 -27.73 0.39 -15.32
N GLU A 5 -27.49 -0.82 -15.83
CA GLU A 5 -27.30 -1.07 -17.26
C GLU A 5 -28.63 -1.08 -18.04
N GLU A 6 -29.74 -1.45 -17.39
CA GLU A 6 -31.06 -1.56 -18.02
C GLU A 6 -31.92 -0.30 -17.90
N ASN A 7 -31.63 0.59 -16.94
CA ASN A 7 -32.45 1.77 -16.66
C ASN A 7 -31.74 3.06 -17.07
N PRO A 8 -32.09 3.66 -18.23
CA PRO A 8 -31.45 4.88 -18.72
C PRO A 8 -31.74 6.13 -17.86
N VAL A 9 -32.63 6.02 -16.87
CA VAL A 9 -33.01 7.10 -15.95
C VAL A 9 -32.06 7.17 -14.74
N LEU A 10 -31.38 6.06 -14.42
CA LEU A 10 -30.40 6.02 -13.33
C LEU A 10 -29.07 6.57 -13.83
N GLU A 11 -28.60 7.63 -13.19
CA GLU A 11 -27.31 8.24 -13.46
C GLU A 11 -26.39 8.01 -12.27
N GLN A 12 -25.19 7.50 -12.55
CA GLN A 12 -24.14 7.40 -11.56
C GLN A 12 -23.50 8.78 -11.43
N VAL A 13 -23.48 9.33 -10.23
CA VAL A 13 -22.76 10.58 -9.99
C VAL A 13 -21.27 10.26 -10.02
N GLU A 14 -20.60 10.54 -11.15
CA GLU A 14 -19.15 10.56 -11.15
C GLU A 14 -18.71 11.75 -10.30
N SER A 15 -17.97 11.48 -9.22
CA SER A 15 -17.23 12.49 -8.46
C SER A 15 -16.13 13.09 -9.34
N THR A 16 -16.51 13.86 -10.36
CA THR A 16 -15.59 14.65 -11.14
C THR A 16 -15.11 15.79 -10.25
N ASN A 17 -13.82 15.77 -9.97
CA ASN A 17 -13.16 16.65 -9.00
C ASN A 17 -12.95 18.08 -9.54
N ASP A 18 -13.84 18.61 -10.38
CA ASP A 18 -13.66 19.90 -11.02
C ASP A 18 -14.95 20.73 -11.09
N LYS A 19 -14.92 21.81 -10.30
CA LYS A 19 -15.74 23.05 -10.33
C LYS A 19 -17.04 23.05 -9.55
N GLU A 20 -16.92 23.63 -8.36
CA GLU A 20 -17.96 24.37 -7.64
C GLU A 20 -18.71 25.33 -8.58
N GLN A 21 -20.02 25.10 -8.75
CA GLN A 21 -20.99 26.17 -8.95
C GLN A 21 -22.16 25.92 -8.01
N ASP A 22 -22.27 26.80 -7.02
CA ASP A 22 -23.43 26.93 -6.14
C ASP A 22 -24.70 27.12 -6.99
N LEU A 23 -25.60 26.14 -6.94
CA LEU A 23 -27.00 26.32 -7.33
C LEU A 23 -27.85 25.96 -6.12
N ASP A 24 -28.13 27.00 -5.33
CA ASP A 24 -29.22 27.05 -4.37
C ASP A 24 -30.55 26.99 -5.13
N GLU A 25 -31.18 25.82 -5.19
CA GLU A 25 -32.58 25.70 -5.57
C GLU A 25 -33.33 24.80 -4.58
N GLY A 26 -34.14 25.45 -3.75
CA GLY A 26 -35.11 24.79 -2.88
C GLY A 26 -36.11 24.00 -3.73
N VAL A 27 -36.13 22.69 -3.53
CA VAL A 27 -37.18 21.82 -4.07
C VAL A 27 -38.25 21.69 -3.00
N ASP A 28 -39.40 22.31 -3.28
CA ASP A 28 -40.65 22.22 -2.54
C ASP A 28 -41.16 20.77 -2.57
N ASP A 29 -40.93 20.04 -1.48
CA ASP A 29 -41.36 18.66 -1.31
C ASP A 29 -42.83 18.63 -0.88
N SER A 30 -43.73 18.84 -1.85
CA SER A 30 -45.18 18.75 -1.65
C SER A 30 -45.83 17.75 -2.62
N LEU A 31 -45.52 16.46 -2.43
CA LEU A 31 -46.34 15.37 -2.94
C LEU A 31 -46.77 14.43 -1.81
N ASP A 32 -47.76 14.89 -1.05
CA ASP A 32 -48.51 14.09 -0.09
C ASP A 32 -49.42 13.09 -0.83
N LEU A 33 -49.01 11.83 -0.88
CA LEU A 33 -49.83 10.71 -1.31
C LEU A 33 -49.54 9.48 -0.43
N SER A 34 -50.09 9.48 0.80
CA SER A 34 -50.97 8.42 1.34
C SER A 34 -50.92 8.39 2.87
N SER A 35 -52.08 8.55 3.49
CA SER A 35 -52.32 8.21 4.90
C SER A 35 -52.53 6.71 5.02
N ASP A 36 -51.52 5.99 5.52
CA ASP A 36 -51.70 4.74 6.27
C ASP A 36 -50.61 4.66 7.34
N ASP A 37 -51.06 4.74 8.59
CA ASP A 37 -50.31 4.90 9.83
C ASP A 37 -49.90 3.52 10.36
N ASP A 38 -48.75 2.99 9.92
CA ASP A 38 -47.97 1.91 10.60
C ASP A 38 -46.70 1.44 9.82
N ALA A 39 -46.19 2.24 8.87
CA ALA A 39 -44.93 1.91 8.21
C ALA A 39 -43.75 2.47 9.02
N TYR A 40 -42.82 1.58 9.38
CA TYR A 40 -41.51 1.93 9.94
C TYR A 40 -40.87 3.01 9.06
N GLU A 41 -40.79 4.26 9.51
CA GLU A 41 -40.06 5.29 8.79
C GLU A 41 -38.55 5.02 8.97
N PRO A 42 -37.79 4.65 7.93
CA PRO A 42 -36.35 4.63 8.02
C PRO A 42 -35.93 6.09 8.27
N VAL A 43 -35.32 6.35 9.42
CA VAL A 43 -34.76 7.66 9.72
C VAL A 43 -33.69 7.92 8.66
N ASN A 44 -34.00 8.76 7.67
CA ASN A 44 -33.09 9.15 6.60
C ASN A 44 -31.95 9.98 7.20
N PHE A 45 -30.96 9.28 7.73
CA PHE A 45 -29.72 9.81 8.28
C PHE A 45 -28.61 9.90 7.22
N TYR A 46 -28.97 9.96 5.93
CA TYR A 46 -28.08 10.54 4.92
C TYR A 46 -27.97 12.03 5.22
N ASP A 47 -27.19 12.34 6.25
CA ASP A 47 -26.64 13.66 6.50
C ASP A 47 -25.78 13.99 5.29
N ARG A 48 -26.41 14.54 4.24
CA ARG A 48 -25.82 15.01 2.98
C ARG A 48 -24.65 15.99 3.19
N SER A 49 -24.44 16.45 4.44
CA SER A 49 -23.33 17.32 4.81
C SER A 49 -22.02 16.57 5.12
N LYS A 50 -22.05 15.26 5.36
CA LYS A 50 -20.84 14.49 5.67
C LYS A 50 -20.32 13.79 4.43
N LYS A 51 -19.48 14.53 3.71
CA LYS A 51 -18.55 13.97 2.72
C LYS A 51 -18.00 12.65 3.28
N PRO A 52 -18.05 11.54 2.51
CA PRO A 52 -17.32 10.35 2.88
C PRO A 52 -15.90 10.80 3.18
N LEU A 53 -15.41 10.44 4.36
CA LEU A 53 -14.01 10.64 4.68
C LEU A 53 -13.26 9.67 3.76
N ASP A 54 -12.98 10.12 2.54
CA ASP A 54 -11.86 9.61 1.75
C ASP A 54 -10.63 9.89 2.62
N LEU A 55 -10.34 8.99 3.56
CA LEU A 55 -9.00 8.91 4.09
C LEU A 55 -8.18 8.48 2.89
N PRO A 56 -7.28 9.33 2.35
CA PRO A 56 -6.32 8.83 1.39
C PRO A 56 -5.60 7.69 2.10
N VAL A 57 -5.82 6.46 1.62
CA VAL A 57 -5.03 5.31 2.05
C VAL A 57 -3.61 5.70 1.69
N LYS A 58 -2.80 5.94 2.71
CA LYS A 58 -1.39 6.26 2.51
C LYS A 58 -0.78 5.04 1.84
N GLU A 59 -0.54 5.13 0.53
CA GLU A 59 0.29 4.17 -0.21
C GLU A 59 1.70 4.31 0.35
N GLU A 60 1.96 3.66 1.47
CA GLU A 60 3.32 3.43 1.93
C GLU A 60 3.89 2.38 0.97
N GLN A 61 4.90 2.79 0.20
CA GLN A 61 5.56 1.90 -0.76
C GLN A 61 6.13 0.69 -0.02
N ASP A 62 5.84 -0.50 -0.54
CA ASP A 62 6.42 -1.74 -0.02
C ASP A 62 7.93 -1.70 -0.21
N PHE A 63 8.68 -2.06 0.82
CA PHE A 63 10.15 -2.01 0.79
C PHE A 63 10.74 -2.85 -0.36
N ILE A 64 10.12 -4.01 -0.63
CA ILE A 64 10.50 -4.86 -1.77
C ILE A 64 10.24 -4.16 -3.10
N GLU A 65 9.14 -3.41 -3.24
CA GLU A 65 8.84 -2.68 -4.46
C GLU A 65 9.86 -1.57 -4.72
N THR A 66 10.31 -0.86 -3.68
CA THR A 66 11.41 0.10 -3.80
C THR A 66 12.70 -0.56 -4.30
N LEU A 67 13.06 -1.72 -3.74
CA LEU A 67 14.25 -2.48 -4.17
C LEU A 67 14.12 -2.99 -5.60
N LEU A 68 12.95 -3.50 -5.98
CA LEU A 68 12.65 -3.92 -7.34
C LEU A 68 12.76 -2.75 -8.33
N ASN A 69 12.33 -1.54 -7.94
CA ASN A 69 12.47 -0.35 -8.75
C ASN A 69 13.94 0.08 -8.90
N GLN A 70 14.75 -0.02 -7.85
CA GLN A 70 16.19 0.22 -7.93
C GLN A 70 16.89 -0.80 -8.84
N LEU A 71 16.46 -2.06 -8.80
CA LEU A 71 17.00 -3.11 -9.68
C LEU A 71 16.82 -2.77 -11.17
N LYS A 72 15.72 -2.08 -11.52
CA LYS A 72 15.47 -1.63 -12.92
C LYS A 72 16.47 -0.59 -13.41
N LEU A 73 17.16 0.10 -12.49
CA LEU A 73 18.16 1.13 -12.80
C LEU A 73 19.55 0.53 -13.01
N ILE A 74 19.75 -0.73 -12.62
CA ILE A 74 21.02 -1.45 -12.80
C ILE A 74 20.96 -2.19 -14.14
N ASP A 75 22.05 -2.12 -14.90
CA ASP A 75 22.19 -2.83 -16.17
C ASP A 75 22.49 -4.32 -15.90
N LEU A 76 21.43 -5.12 -15.80
CA LEU A 76 21.46 -6.57 -15.61
C LEU A 76 20.82 -7.26 -16.81
N ASN A 77 21.33 -8.43 -17.18
CA ASN A 77 20.68 -9.27 -18.19
C ASN A 77 19.29 -9.72 -17.72
N ASP A 78 18.37 -10.00 -18.64
CA ASP A 78 17.01 -10.47 -18.28
C ASP A 78 17.02 -11.69 -17.36
N SER A 79 17.94 -12.64 -17.58
CA SER A 79 18.11 -13.80 -16.71
C SER A 79 18.66 -13.44 -15.33
N GLU A 80 19.60 -12.50 -15.25
CA GLU A 80 20.20 -12.05 -13.99
C GLU A 80 19.17 -11.28 -13.15
N ARG A 81 18.33 -10.50 -13.81
CA ARG A 81 17.24 -9.76 -13.19
C ARG A 81 16.23 -10.68 -12.52
N ILE A 82 15.77 -11.73 -13.21
CA ILE A 82 14.83 -12.71 -12.61
C ILE A 82 15.44 -13.35 -11.35
N ILE A 83 16.72 -13.68 -11.38
CA ILE A 83 17.43 -14.24 -10.23
C ILE A 83 17.53 -13.21 -9.09
N ALA A 84 17.86 -11.96 -9.40
CA ALA A 84 17.91 -10.88 -8.41
C ALA A 84 16.54 -10.60 -7.78
N GLU A 85 15.46 -10.64 -8.55
CA GLU A 85 14.10 -10.53 -8.05
C GLU A 85 13.76 -11.69 -7.10
N GLU A 86 14.14 -12.94 -7.44
CA GLU A 86 13.98 -14.09 -6.54
C GLU A 86 14.75 -13.91 -5.23
N ILE A 87 15.98 -13.38 -5.27
CA ILE A 87 16.78 -13.09 -4.07
C ILE A 87 16.07 -12.06 -3.18
N LEU A 88 15.49 -11.01 -3.77
CA LEU A 88 14.74 -9.98 -3.04
C LEU A 88 13.47 -10.52 -2.38
N TRP A 89 12.78 -11.45 -3.04
CA TRP A 89 11.60 -12.12 -2.46
C TRP A 89 11.94 -13.11 -1.34
N ASN A 90 13.19 -13.55 -1.23
CA ASN A 90 13.67 -14.46 -0.19
C ASN A 90 14.36 -13.73 0.99
N LEU A 91 14.03 -12.46 1.21
CA LEU A 91 14.53 -11.68 2.34
C LEU A 91 13.70 -11.91 3.61
N ASP A 92 14.38 -11.96 4.74
CA ASP A 92 13.78 -11.91 6.08
C ASP A 92 13.44 -10.46 6.46
N GLU A 93 12.63 -10.26 7.50
CA GLU A 93 12.24 -8.95 8.06
C GLU A 93 13.45 -8.08 8.48
N ARG A 94 14.62 -8.70 8.67
CA ARG A 94 15.88 -8.01 9.00
C ARG A 94 16.65 -7.53 7.77
N GLY A 95 16.21 -7.91 6.57
CA GLY A 95 16.88 -7.66 5.30
C GLY A 95 18.01 -8.64 4.98
N TYR A 96 18.07 -9.79 5.66
CA TYR A 96 19.02 -10.86 5.35
C TYR A 96 18.42 -11.89 4.40
N LEU A 97 19.28 -12.59 3.65
CA LEU A 97 18.83 -13.68 2.80
C LEU A 97 18.44 -14.88 3.67
N ALA A 98 17.16 -15.28 3.63
CA ALA A 98 16.63 -16.40 4.40
C ALA A 98 16.95 -17.77 3.77
N THR A 99 17.17 -17.79 2.45
CA THR A 99 17.38 -19.00 1.66
C THR A 99 18.85 -19.18 1.28
N ASP A 100 19.35 -20.42 1.28
CA ASP A 100 20.72 -20.70 0.82
C ASP A 100 20.90 -20.37 -0.67
N LEU A 101 22.00 -19.68 -0.98
CA LEU A 101 22.34 -19.27 -2.35
C LEU A 101 22.40 -20.45 -3.33
N TYR A 102 22.82 -21.63 -2.84
CA TYR A 102 22.89 -22.86 -3.64
C TYR A 102 21.51 -23.36 -4.08
N VAL A 103 20.46 -23.16 -3.28
CA VAL A 103 19.09 -23.57 -3.62
C VAL A 103 18.55 -22.70 -4.75
N ILE A 104 18.87 -21.41 -4.72
CA ILE A 104 18.54 -20.48 -5.80
C ILE A 104 19.33 -20.86 -7.06
N ALA A 105 20.60 -21.26 -6.93
CA ALA A 105 21.42 -21.67 -8.05
C ALA A 105 20.95 -22.93 -8.77
N ASP A 106 20.55 -23.95 -8.02
CA ASP A 106 20.00 -25.19 -8.56
C ASP A 106 18.69 -24.93 -9.32
N ARG A 107 17.82 -24.06 -8.79
CA ARG A 107 16.54 -23.68 -9.43
C ARG A 107 16.74 -23.06 -10.82
N PHE A 108 17.74 -22.21 -10.99
CA PHE A 108 18.02 -21.53 -12.26
C PHE A 108 19.06 -22.24 -13.12
N ASN A 109 19.59 -23.39 -12.66
CA ASN A 109 20.63 -24.18 -13.34
C ASN A 109 21.85 -23.32 -13.72
N LYS A 110 22.32 -22.52 -12.76
CA LYS A 110 23.38 -21.52 -12.92
C LYS A 110 24.60 -21.88 -12.08
N ASP A 111 25.78 -21.52 -12.57
CA ASP A 111 27.01 -21.71 -11.82
C ASP A 111 27.06 -20.79 -10.60
N GLY A 112 27.66 -21.28 -9.50
CA GLY A 112 27.74 -20.53 -8.25
C GLY A 112 28.43 -19.18 -8.41
N THR A 113 29.41 -19.07 -9.30
CA THR A 113 30.12 -17.81 -9.58
C THR A 113 29.24 -16.75 -10.24
N GLU A 114 28.35 -17.16 -11.15
CA GLU A 114 27.42 -16.22 -11.80
C GLU A 114 26.43 -15.67 -10.78
N ILE A 115 25.91 -16.55 -9.92
CA ILE A 115 24.95 -16.14 -8.89
C ILE A 115 25.58 -15.31 -7.78
N GLU A 116 26.82 -15.58 -7.40
CA GLU A 116 27.56 -14.70 -6.49
C GLU A 116 27.72 -13.29 -7.07
N SER A 117 27.94 -13.16 -8.38
CA SER A 117 28.01 -11.85 -9.04
C SER A 117 26.67 -11.11 -8.95
N ILE A 118 25.56 -11.81 -9.19
CA ILE A 118 24.20 -11.25 -9.10
C ILE A 118 23.90 -10.83 -7.65
N LEU A 119 24.21 -11.70 -6.68
CA LEU A 119 24.03 -11.40 -5.26
C LEU A 119 24.81 -10.15 -4.84
N ARG A 120 26.06 -10.00 -5.30
CA ARG A 120 26.87 -8.81 -5.03
C ARG A 120 26.23 -7.53 -5.62
N SER A 121 25.60 -7.61 -6.78
CA SER A 121 24.85 -6.48 -7.35
C SER A 121 23.65 -6.12 -6.48
N VAL A 122 22.88 -7.12 -6.02
CA VAL A 122 21.73 -6.91 -5.11
C VAL A 122 22.19 -6.33 -3.76
N GLN A 123 23.30 -6.80 -3.21
CA GLN A 123 23.87 -6.33 -1.94
C GLN A 123 24.32 -4.85 -1.95
N ARG A 124 24.51 -4.27 -3.14
CA ARG A 124 24.89 -2.86 -3.35
C ARG A 124 23.70 -1.93 -3.56
N LEU A 125 22.48 -2.46 -3.53
CA LEU A 125 21.25 -1.65 -3.51
C LEU A 125 21.18 -0.78 -2.25
N GLU A 126 20.22 0.15 -2.22
CA GLU A 126 19.95 0.97 -1.03
C GLU A 126 18.72 0.41 -0.30
N PRO A 127 18.88 -0.08 0.95
CA PRO A 127 20.03 0.06 1.86
C PRO A 127 21.21 -0.90 1.61
N LEU A 128 22.43 -0.39 1.77
CA LEU A 128 23.68 -1.16 1.60
C LEU A 128 23.75 -2.37 2.53
N GLY A 129 24.15 -3.52 1.99
CA GLY A 129 24.25 -4.77 2.75
C GLY A 129 22.91 -5.51 2.90
N ILE A 130 21.87 -5.11 2.16
CA ILE A 130 20.64 -5.90 1.97
C ILE A 130 20.99 -7.25 1.32
N ALA A 131 20.23 -8.31 1.61
CA ALA A 131 20.50 -9.67 1.13
C ALA A 131 21.86 -10.24 1.58
N ALA A 132 22.45 -9.71 2.66
CA ALA A 132 23.58 -10.35 3.32
C ALA A 132 23.15 -11.66 3.97
N ARG A 133 24.02 -12.68 3.99
CA ARG A 133 23.72 -13.97 4.64
C ARG A 133 23.92 -13.91 6.14
N ASN A 134 24.73 -12.97 6.61
CA ASN A 134 24.99 -12.75 8.02
C ASN A 134 25.39 -11.29 8.31
N ILE A 135 25.37 -10.93 9.59
CA ILE A 135 25.70 -9.58 10.06
C ILE A 135 27.14 -9.17 9.73
N ARG A 136 28.11 -10.11 9.73
CA ARG A 136 29.50 -9.81 9.38
C ARG A 136 29.59 -9.39 7.92
N GLU A 137 28.99 -10.16 7.02
CA GLU A 137 28.91 -9.86 5.59
C GLU A 137 28.23 -8.52 5.35
N CYS A 138 27.11 -8.25 6.03
CA CYS A 138 26.39 -6.97 5.94
C CYS A 138 27.30 -5.78 6.26
N LEU A 139 28.02 -5.85 7.39
CA LEU A 139 28.94 -4.78 7.81
C LEU A 139 30.15 -4.64 6.86
N LEU A 140 30.68 -5.76 6.34
CA LEU A 140 31.77 -5.72 5.35
C LEU A 140 31.34 -5.06 4.05
N ILE A 141 30.10 -5.30 3.59
CA ILE A 141 29.55 -4.66 2.39
C ILE A 141 29.41 -3.15 2.62
N GLN A 142 28.94 -2.73 3.79
CA GLN A 142 28.83 -1.30 4.12
C GLN A 142 30.20 -0.62 4.23
N LEU A 143 31.21 -1.35 4.70
CA LEU A 143 32.61 -0.89 4.80
C LEU A 143 33.41 -1.08 3.50
N GLU A 144 32.83 -1.59 2.42
CA GLU A 144 33.58 -1.87 1.19
C GLU A 144 34.20 -0.60 0.58
N LYS A 145 33.59 0.56 0.79
CA LYS A 145 34.15 1.86 0.37
C LYS A 145 35.38 2.29 1.17
N ASP A 146 35.50 1.81 2.42
CA ASP A 146 36.60 2.06 3.36
C ASP A 146 37.34 0.74 3.67
N ASN A 147 37.61 -0.06 2.64
CA ASN A 147 38.25 -1.38 2.76
C ASN A 147 39.68 -1.36 3.33
N GLU A 148 40.36 -0.20 3.31
CA GLU A 148 41.68 0.00 3.93
C GLU A 148 41.60 0.44 5.40
N SER A 149 40.39 0.61 5.94
CA SER A 149 40.21 1.05 7.32
C SER A 149 40.47 -0.09 8.32
N LEU A 150 40.97 0.28 9.49
CA LEU A 150 41.10 -0.66 10.62
C LEU A 150 39.74 -1.29 10.99
N ALA A 151 38.63 -0.59 10.74
CA ALA A 151 37.29 -1.10 10.96
C ALA A 151 36.98 -2.32 10.08
N TYR A 152 37.34 -2.27 8.80
CA TYR A 152 37.17 -3.39 7.87
C TYR A 152 37.94 -4.62 8.35
N ASP A 153 39.22 -4.45 8.67
CA ASP A 153 40.08 -5.55 9.14
C ASP A 153 39.59 -6.18 10.45
N ILE A 154 39.07 -5.36 11.38
CA ILE A 154 38.50 -5.85 12.64
C ILE A 154 37.29 -6.73 12.37
N ILE A 155 36.39 -6.33 11.47
CA ILE A 155 35.21 -7.12 11.14
C ILE A 155 35.58 -8.35 10.31
N ASP A 156 36.58 -8.27 9.43
CA ASP A 156 36.99 -9.42 8.62
C ASP A 156 37.73 -10.47 9.45
N ALA A 157 38.79 -10.10 10.17
CA ALA A 157 39.60 -11.08 10.89
C ALA A 157 39.10 -11.38 12.32
N HIS A 158 38.41 -10.42 12.96
CA HIS A 158 38.19 -10.43 14.41
C HIS A 158 36.73 -10.13 14.83
N PHE A 159 35.76 -10.46 13.97
CA PHE A 159 34.33 -10.25 14.26
C PHE A 159 33.89 -10.84 15.61
N GLU A 160 34.29 -12.07 15.93
CA GLU A 160 33.90 -12.71 17.20
C GLU A 160 34.51 -12.02 18.42
N ASP A 161 35.74 -11.50 18.29
CA ASP A 161 36.38 -10.74 19.36
C ASP A 161 35.65 -9.40 19.55
N PHE A 162 35.25 -8.75 18.44
CA PHE A 162 34.49 -7.51 18.44
C PHE A 162 33.09 -7.67 19.04
N ALA A 163 32.33 -8.69 18.61
CA ALA A 163 30.99 -9.01 19.11
C ALA A 163 31.00 -9.28 20.63
N ASN A 164 32.06 -9.90 21.15
CA ASN A 164 32.23 -10.17 22.58
C ASN A 164 32.92 -9.01 23.34
N LYS A 165 33.13 -7.85 22.72
CA LYS A 165 33.79 -6.67 23.31
C LYS A 165 35.20 -6.97 23.85
N ARG A 166 35.93 -7.92 23.26
CA ARG A 166 37.30 -8.32 23.65
C ARG A 166 38.35 -7.38 23.03
N PHE A 167 38.22 -6.08 23.27
CA PHE A 167 39.05 -5.03 22.66
C PHE A 167 40.56 -5.19 22.93
N GLU A 168 40.94 -5.69 24.11
CA GLU A 168 42.35 -5.96 24.43
C GLU A 168 42.98 -7.04 23.55
N VAL A 169 42.19 -8.04 23.13
CA VAL A 169 42.64 -9.11 22.23
C VAL A 169 42.83 -8.54 20.82
N ILE A 170 41.86 -7.76 20.35
CA ILE A 170 41.90 -7.11 19.04
C ILE A 170 43.12 -6.18 18.96
N LYS A 171 43.34 -5.35 19.98
CA LYS A 171 44.47 -4.42 20.04
C LYS A 171 45.82 -5.12 19.91
N LYS A 172 45.97 -6.27 20.60
CA LYS A 172 47.19 -7.08 20.52
C LYS A 172 47.37 -7.75 19.16
N LYS A 173 46.30 -8.27 18.56
CA LYS A 173 46.36 -8.96 17.25
C LYS A 173 46.58 -7.99 16.10
N MET A 174 45.88 -6.84 16.11
CA MET A 174 45.95 -5.80 15.09
C MET A 174 47.13 -4.84 15.27
N ASN A 175 47.84 -4.92 16.41
CA ASN A 175 48.95 -4.03 16.76
C ASN A 175 48.61 -2.54 16.62
N CYS A 176 47.40 -2.14 17.01
CA CYS A 176 46.89 -0.78 16.88
C CYS A 176 46.93 -0.01 18.21
N SER A 177 46.92 1.33 18.12
CA SER A 177 46.82 2.20 19.30
C SER A 177 45.40 2.16 19.90
N GLY A 178 45.25 2.58 21.16
CA GLY A 178 43.92 2.68 21.78
C GLY A 178 43.01 3.70 21.08
N GLU A 179 43.60 4.77 20.54
CA GLU A 179 42.88 5.82 19.80
C GLU A 179 42.37 5.28 18.46
N GLN A 180 43.23 4.57 17.71
CA GLN A 180 42.84 3.95 16.44
C GLN A 180 41.73 2.92 16.62
N LEU A 181 41.79 2.12 17.70
CA LEU A 181 40.74 1.17 18.02
C LEU A 181 39.43 1.87 18.36
N ALA A 182 39.48 2.97 19.13
CA ALA A 182 38.28 3.74 19.48
C ALA A 182 37.64 4.37 18.23
N GLU A 183 38.44 4.88 17.31
CA GLU A 183 37.98 5.40 16.02
C GLU A 183 37.30 4.31 15.18
N ALA A 184 37.94 3.14 15.04
CA ALA A 184 37.36 2.02 14.30
C ALA A 184 36.04 1.52 14.92
N VAL A 185 35.96 1.42 16.24
CA VAL A 185 34.72 1.07 16.96
C VAL A 185 33.64 2.12 16.71
N ASN A 186 34.01 3.41 16.69
CA ASN A 186 33.08 4.50 16.42
C ASN A 186 32.48 4.39 15.01
N ILE A 187 33.33 4.13 14.00
CA ILE A 187 32.88 3.89 12.62
C ILE A 187 31.89 2.73 12.58
N ILE A 188 32.25 1.58 13.14
CA ILE A 188 31.40 0.37 13.13
C ILE A 188 30.07 0.64 13.84
N SER A 189 30.06 1.45 14.91
CA SER A 189 28.84 1.77 15.66
C SER A 189 27.83 2.63 14.90
N HIS A 190 28.27 3.37 13.87
CA HIS A 190 27.40 4.16 13.00
C HIS A 190 26.82 3.37 11.82
N LEU A 191 27.30 2.14 11.60
CA LEU A 191 26.80 1.26 10.55
C LEU A 191 25.44 0.68 10.94
N ASN A 192 24.64 0.29 9.94
CA ASN A 192 23.36 -0.34 10.17
C ASN A 192 23.49 -1.86 10.10
N PRO A 193 23.48 -2.60 11.23
CA PRO A 193 23.60 -4.05 11.19
C PRO A 193 22.39 -4.74 10.55
N ARG A 194 21.21 -4.10 10.51
CA ARG A 194 19.95 -4.67 10.02
C ARG A 194 19.28 -3.72 9.03
N PRO A 195 19.59 -3.82 7.74
CA PRO A 195 19.10 -2.89 6.74
C PRO A 195 17.56 -2.91 6.58
N GLY A 196 16.90 -4.04 6.88
CA GLY A 196 15.44 -4.15 6.86
C GLY A 196 14.74 -3.70 8.16
N GLU A 197 15.47 -3.34 9.22
CA GLU A 197 14.82 -2.98 10.48
C GLU A 197 14.07 -1.64 10.34
N GLY A 198 12.77 -1.66 10.64
CA GLY A 198 11.90 -0.50 10.51
C GLY A 198 11.30 -0.30 9.10
N THR A 199 11.58 -1.22 8.16
CA THR A 199 10.92 -1.22 6.85
C THR A 199 9.70 -2.14 6.85
N ARG A 200 8.70 -1.79 6.05
CA ARG A 200 7.48 -2.57 5.89
C ARG A 200 7.64 -3.47 4.67
N PHE A 201 7.71 -4.78 4.92
CA PHE A 201 7.84 -5.80 3.86
C PHE A 201 6.48 -6.23 3.29
N THR A 202 5.39 -6.01 4.03
CA THR A 202 4.03 -6.41 3.65
C THR A 202 3.09 -5.22 3.74
N LYS A 203 2.25 -5.07 2.72
CA LYS A 203 1.12 -4.14 2.71
C LYS A 203 0.16 -4.49 3.86
N ASP A 204 -0.17 -3.50 4.69
CA ASP A 204 -1.25 -3.67 5.67
C ASP A 204 -2.54 -3.96 4.89
N GLU A 205 -3.12 -5.15 5.07
CA GLU A 205 -4.43 -5.46 4.53
C GLU A 205 -5.46 -4.58 5.26
N VAL A 206 -5.90 -3.52 4.59
CA VAL A 206 -6.97 -2.67 5.12
C VAL A 206 -8.27 -3.46 5.00
N VAL A 207 -8.72 -4.01 6.13
CA VAL A 207 -10.03 -4.63 6.22
C VAL A 207 -11.09 -3.54 6.22
N ILE A 208 -11.86 -3.44 5.13
CA ILE A 208 -13.05 -2.61 5.06
C ILE A 208 -14.17 -3.39 5.76
N PRO A 209 -14.71 -2.89 6.90
CA PRO A 209 -15.77 -3.59 7.62
C PRO A 209 -17.10 -3.43 6.89
N ASP A 210 -17.96 -4.45 6.90
CA ASP A 210 -19.32 -4.35 6.36
C ASP A 210 -20.27 -3.56 7.30
N LEU A 211 -20.00 -3.60 8.61
CA LEU A 211 -20.82 -2.95 9.64
C LEU A 211 -19.96 -2.10 10.58
N ILE A 212 -20.41 -0.88 10.85
CA ILE A 212 -19.79 0.08 11.77
C ILE A 212 -20.71 0.27 12.97
N VAL A 213 -20.23 0.00 14.17
CA VAL A 213 -21.02 0.20 15.41
C VAL A 213 -20.51 1.44 16.13
N ARG A 214 -21.38 2.41 16.40
CA ARG A 214 -21.05 3.59 17.23
C ARG A 214 -21.96 3.70 18.44
N LYS A 215 -21.38 4.10 19.56
CA LYS A 215 -22.14 4.44 20.77
C LYS A 215 -22.55 5.92 20.70
N GLN A 216 -23.84 6.20 20.68
CA GLN A 216 -24.39 7.55 20.81
C GLN A 216 -25.16 7.65 22.13
N GLY A 217 -24.57 8.33 23.11
CA GLY A 217 -25.14 8.41 24.47
C GLY A 217 -25.17 7.04 25.16
N GLU A 218 -26.35 6.59 25.59
CA GLU A 218 -26.56 5.25 26.18
C GLU A 218 -26.90 4.17 25.14
N ASN A 219 -27.18 4.54 23.89
CA ASN A 219 -27.63 3.61 22.85
C ASN A 219 -26.49 3.23 21.89
N TRP A 220 -26.56 2.01 21.37
CA TRP A 220 -25.68 1.52 20.31
C TRP A 220 -26.40 1.64 18.97
N VAL A 221 -25.74 2.26 17.99
CA VAL A 221 -26.24 2.40 16.62
C VAL A 221 -25.32 1.63 15.69
N ILE A 222 -25.91 0.79 14.85
CA ILE A 222 -25.21 -0.03 13.86
C ILE A 222 -25.47 0.61 12.49
N TYR A 223 -24.40 0.81 11.72
CA TYR A 223 -24.42 1.35 10.36
C TYR A 223 -23.87 0.29 9.40
N THR A 224 -24.40 0.22 8.18
CA THR A 224 -23.77 -0.50 7.08
C THR A 224 -22.72 0.40 6.43
N ASN A 225 -21.56 -0.17 6.08
CA ASN A 225 -20.49 0.58 5.43
C ASN A 225 -20.69 0.62 3.91
N ASP A 226 -21.58 1.50 3.45
CA ASP A 226 -21.91 1.64 2.03
C ASP A 226 -20.94 2.57 1.26
N SER A 227 -19.77 2.89 1.84
CA SER A 227 -18.78 3.83 1.29
C SER A 227 -18.20 3.44 -0.08
N GLY A 228 -18.36 2.18 -0.50
CA GLY A 228 -17.96 1.69 -1.81
C GLY A 228 -19.06 1.73 -2.88
N LEU A 229 -20.29 2.10 -2.52
CA LEU A 229 -21.39 2.23 -3.47
C LEU A 229 -21.42 3.65 -4.05
N PRO A 230 -21.45 3.81 -5.38
CA PRO A 230 -21.55 5.13 -5.97
C PRO A 230 -22.93 5.73 -5.68
N GLU A 231 -22.98 7.05 -5.47
CA GLU A 231 -24.26 7.75 -5.34
C GLU A 231 -25.03 7.64 -6.67
N LEU A 232 -26.26 7.12 -6.58
CA LEU A 232 -27.17 7.00 -7.71
C LEU A 232 -28.21 8.11 -7.61
N ARG A 233 -28.39 8.84 -8.71
CA ARG A 233 -29.41 9.87 -8.83
C ARG A 233 -30.31 9.59 -10.03
N ILE A 234 -31.59 9.95 -9.90
CA ILE A 234 -32.50 10.04 -11.02
C ILE A 234 -32.09 11.26 -11.86
N SER A 235 -31.76 11.04 -13.13
CA SER A 235 -31.33 12.13 -14.01
C SER A 235 -32.44 13.18 -14.19
N PRO A 236 -32.18 14.47 -13.90
CA PRO A 236 -33.18 15.54 -13.92
C PRO A 236 -33.75 15.79 -15.32
N ASP A 237 -33.01 15.49 -16.38
CA ASP A 237 -33.47 15.63 -17.77
C ASP A 237 -34.69 14.75 -18.06
N TYR A 238 -34.72 13.52 -17.54
CA TYR A 238 -35.86 12.62 -17.71
C TYR A 238 -37.08 13.04 -16.88
N VAL A 239 -36.84 13.71 -15.75
CA VAL A 239 -37.91 14.31 -14.94
C VAL A 239 -38.52 15.51 -15.68
N ALA A 240 -37.69 16.38 -16.26
CA ALA A 240 -38.15 17.52 -17.06
C ALA A 240 -38.91 17.09 -18.32
N MET A 241 -38.46 16.02 -19.01
CA MET A 241 -39.17 15.44 -20.16
C MET A 241 -40.56 14.84 -19.79
N MET A 242 -40.79 14.52 -18.51
CA MET A 242 -42.10 14.09 -18.02
C MET A 242 -43.04 15.28 -17.80
N GLU A 243 -42.51 16.42 -17.38
CA GLU A 243 -43.27 17.65 -17.12
C GLU A 243 -43.61 18.42 -18.40
N GLU A 244 -42.78 18.33 -19.45
CA GLU A 244 -43.07 18.89 -20.78
C GLU A 244 -44.19 18.10 -21.49
N GLN A 245 -45.44 18.55 -21.28
CA GLN A 245 -46.69 17.94 -21.76
C GLN A 245 -46.94 17.94 -23.30
N GLU A 246 -45.92 17.98 -24.16
CA GLU A 246 -46.13 18.10 -25.63
C GLU A 246 -45.65 16.93 -26.50
N THR A 247 -45.40 15.73 -25.94
CA THR A 247 -45.23 14.53 -26.78
C THR A 247 -46.43 13.57 -26.67
N LYS A 248 -47.27 13.59 -27.71
CA LYS A 248 -48.47 12.75 -27.94
C LYS A 248 -48.17 11.24 -28.11
N LYS A 249 -47.45 10.60 -27.18
CA LYS A 249 -47.27 9.14 -27.13
C LYS A 249 -47.44 8.64 -25.70
N THR A 250 -48.67 8.22 -25.38
CA THR A 250 -49.09 7.62 -24.10
C THR A 250 -48.22 6.43 -23.67
N GLU A 251 -47.62 5.72 -24.64
CA GLU A 251 -46.72 4.60 -24.42
C GLU A 251 -45.34 5.04 -23.89
N ALA A 252 -44.82 6.17 -24.38
CA ALA A 252 -43.54 6.71 -23.93
C ALA A 252 -43.63 7.25 -22.48
N GLN A 253 -44.72 7.94 -22.14
CA GLN A 253 -44.96 8.40 -20.76
C GLN A 253 -45.14 7.24 -19.77
N ARG A 254 -45.83 6.17 -20.18
CA ARG A 254 -45.99 4.97 -19.35
C ARG A 254 -44.66 4.26 -19.11
N PHE A 255 -43.83 4.16 -20.14
CA PHE A 255 -42.48 3.61 -20.05
C PHE A 255 -41.59 4.43 -19.10
N LEU A 256 -41.59 5.76 -19.22
CA LEU A 256 -40.82 6.65 -18.35
C LEU A 256 -41.26 6.54 -16.88
N LYS A 257 -42.57 6.55 -16.63
CA LYS A 257 -43.13 6.41 -15.28
C LYS A 257 -42.73 5.09 -14.63
N GLN A 258 -42.78 3.98 -15.40
CA GLN A 258 -42.36 2.67 -14.91
C GLN A 258 -40.86 2.61 -14.59
N ARG A 259 -40.02 3.28 -15.39
CA ARG A 259 -38.56 3.34 -15.18
C ARG A 259 -38.15 4.26 -14.02
N ILE A 260 -38.89 5.33 -13.78
CA ILE A 260 -38.73 6.19 -12.60
C ILE A 260 -39.15 5.44 -11.33
N TYR A 261 -40.25 4.69 -11.35
CA TYR A 261 -40.64 3.87 -10.19
C TYR A 261 -39.63 2.77 -9.88
N SER A 262 -39.07 2.09 -10.90
CA SER A 262 -38.01 1.11 -10.66
C SER A 262 -36.75 1.78 -10.11
N ALA A 263 -36.38 2.96 -10.64
CA ALA A 263 -35.25 3.74 -10.13
C ALA A 263 -35.43 4.15 -8.65
N ASN A 264 -36.63 4.60 -8.26
CA ASN A 264 -36.93 5.02 -6.90
C ASN A 264 -37.10 3.86 -5.91
N TRP A 265 -37.28 2.63 -6.39
CA TRP A 265 -37.28 1.43 -5.56
C TRP A 265 -35.86 0.86 -5.37
N PHE A 266 -34.96 1.13 -6.33
CA PHE A 266 -33.59 0.64 -6.33
C PHE A 266 -32.63 1.51 -5.50
N ILE A 267 -32.93 2.81 -5.37
CA ILE A 267 -32.28 3.76 -4.48
C ILE A 267 -32.87 3.63 -3.08
#